data_AF-A0A7Y6NIH7-F1
#
_entry.id   AF-A0A7Y6NIH7-F1
#
_cell.length_a   1.000
_cell.length_b   1.000
_cell.length_c   1.000
_cell.angle_alpha   90.00
_cell.angle_beta   90.00
_cell.angle_gamma   90.00
#
_symmetry.space_group_name_H-M   'P 1'
#
loop_
_entity.id
_entity.type
_entity.pdbx_description
1 polymer ?
#
loop_
_entity_poly.entity_id
_entity_poly.type
_entity_poly.pdbx_seq_one_letter_code
_entity_poly.pdbx_strand_id
1 'polypeptide(L)'
;MGKMYKVVSEQDIVNATVKSTKEYNDKQEYEEDDQTYFERFIADKDKILEQAEGKTQYTTVSLTPDRVYPKMDIDSFLHTLAMKQLEDMIDNDKDLSELKKLKNSGDLVIHDDREYASIDFISDEYTKASNGNTFVLTIEPSTSGGRLKDGFHIMAWDGESGSYKSNIKDALIDTQAHVKSFIENNLQVDEPAPVKNRMKP
;
A
#
# COMPACT_ATOMS: atom_id res chain seq x y z
N MET A 1 15.69 -15.20 -39.68
CA MET A 1 16.10 -14.55 -38.42
C MET A 1 14.85 -14.22 -37.63
N GLY A 2 14.73 -14.70 -36.39
CA GLY A 2 13.60 -14.36 -35.52
C GLY A 2 13.73 -12.94 -34.97
N LYS A 3 12.62 -12.20 -34.87
CA LYS A 3 12.59 -10.91 -34.17
C LYS A 3 12.78 -11.14 -32.66
N MET A 4 13.56 -10.28 -32.02
CA MET A 4 13.72 -10.26 -30.56
C MET A 4 12.74 -9.24 -29.97
N TYR A 5 12.04 -9.61 -28.91
CA TYR A 5 11.06 -8.74 -28.26
C TYR A 5 11.47 -8.48 -26.83
N LYS A 6 11.11 -7.28 -26.39
CA LYS A 6 11.33 -6.76 -25.05
C LYS A 6 10.06 -6.99 -24.23
N VAL A 7 10.16 -7.79 -23.17
CA VAL A 7 9.02 -8.13 -22.29
C VAL A 7 9.16 -7.40 -20.96
N VAL A 8 8.38 -6.33 -20.78
CA VAL A 8 8.39 -5.55 -19.53
C VAL A 8 7.49 -6.24 -18.51
N SER A 9 7.99 -6.53 -17.30
CA SER A 9 7.13 -7.08 -16.24
C SER A 9 6.32 -5.98 -15.54
N GLU A 10 5.21 -6.34 -14.90
CA GLU A 10 4.47 -5.40 -14.05
C GLU A 10 5.35 -4.83 -12.93
N GLN A 11 6.20 -5.65 -12.32
CA GLN A 11 7.16 -5.21 -11.30
C GLN A 11 8.16 -4.18 -11.84
N ASP A 12 8.58 -4.27 -13.11
CA ASP A 12 9.44 -3.24 -13.71
C ASP A 12 8.72 -1.90 -13.81
N ILE A 13 7.42 -1.92 -14.10
CA ILE A 13 6.58 -0.73 -14.18
C ILE A 13 6.38 -0.15 -12.77
N VAL A 14 6.08 -0.98 -11.75
CA VAL A 14 6.04 -0.54 -10.35
C VAL A 14 7.35 0.13 -9.94
N ASN A 15 8.49 -0.50 -10.20
CA ASN A 15 9.80 0.03 -9.85
C ASN A 15 10.10 1.36 -10.55
N ALA A 16 9.72 1.49 -11.83
CA ALA A 16 9.86 2.73 -12.58
C ALA A 16 8.96 3.84 -12.03
N THR A 17 7.71 3.52 -11.68
CA THR A 17 6.78 4.46 -11.02
C THR A 17 7.34 4.96 -9.69
N VAL A 18 7.76 4.05 -8.81
CA VAL A 18 8.34 4.39 -7.50
C VAL A 18 9.54 5.31 -7.67
N LYS A 19 10.45 4.98 -8.59
CA LYS A 19 11.62 5.81 -8.89
C LYS A 19 11.21 7.19 -9.41
N SER A 20 10.34 7.26 -10.41
CA SER A 20 9.92 8.54 -10.98
C SER A 20 9.19 9.41 -9.96
N THR A 21 8.48 8.82 -9.00
CA THR A 21 7.77 9.55 -7.94
C THR A 21 8.77 10.14 -6.96
N LYS A 22 9.72 9.34 -6.47
CA LYS A 22 10.80 9.82 -5.58
C LYS A 22 11.57 10.96 -6.24
N GLU A 23 11.98 10.80 -7.50
CA GLU A 23 12.65 11.85 -8.27
C GLU A 23 11.82 13.13 -8.48
N TYR A 24 10.48 13.05 -8.42
CA TYR A 24 9.59 14.20 -8.52
C TYR A 24 9.44 14.89 -7.16
N ASN A 25 9.12 14.14 -6.11
CA ASN A 25 8.93 14.64 -4.74
C ASN A 25 10.23 15.25 -4.19
N ASP A 26 11.40 14.63 -4.45
CA ASP A 26 12.71 15.16 -4.05
C ASP A 26 13.04 16.55 -4.64
N LYS A 27 12.29 16.99 -5.66
CA LYS A 27 12.45 18.32 -6.29
C LYS A 27 11.40 19.32 -5.82
N GLN A 28 10.38 18.90 -5.09
CA GLN A 28 9.36 19.81 -4.57
C GLN A 28 9.88 20.55 -3.34
N GLU A 29 9.40 21.78 -3.17
CA GLU A 29 9.76 22.63 -2.02
C GLU A 29 8.82 22.39 -0.84
N TYR A 30 7.57 22.00 -1.12
CA TYR A 30 6.51 21.81 -0.13
C TYR A 30 5.96 20.38 -0.18
N GLU A 31 5.79 19.74 0.98
CA GLU A 31 5.23 18.37 1.09
C GLU A 31 3.80 18.26 0.54
N GLU A 32 3.06 19.37 0.42
CA GLU A 32 1.72 19.38 -0.19
C GLU A 32 1.74 19.18 -1.71
N ASP A 33 2.88 19.42 -2.36
CA ASP A 33 3.09 19.21 -3.79
C ASP A 33 3.56 17.78 -4.11
N ASP A 34 3.84 16.97 -3.08
CA ASP A 34 4.25 15.58 -3.27
C ASP A 34 3.16 14.76 -3.95
N GLN A 35 3.58 13.91 -4.89
CA GLN A 35 2.70 12.97 -5.56
C GLN A 35 2.80 11.58 -4.94
N THR A 36 1.67 10.89 -4.94
CA THR A 36 1.58 9.43 -4.73
C THR A 36 2.08 8.68 -5.96
N TYR A 37 2.41 7.39 -5.81
CA TYR A 37 2.78 6.53 -6.94
C TYR A 37 1.72 6.50 -8.04
N PHE A 38 0.44 6.54 -7.68
CA PHE A 38 -0.67 6.59 -8.62
C PHE A 38 -0.72 7.90 -9.40
N GLU A 39 -0.72 9.05 -8.72
CA GLU A 39 -0.78 10.36 -9.37
C GLU A 39 0.37 10.51 -10.35
N ARG A 40 1.56 10.06 -9.94
CA ARG A 40 2.73 10.05 -10.81
C ARG A 40 2.58 9.13 -12.01
N PHE A 41 2.05 7.93 -11.81
CA PHE A 41 1.80 6.98 -12.90
C PHE A 41 0.81 7.53 -13.93
N ILE A 42 -0.28 8.16 -13.47
CA ILE A 42 -1.28 8.77 -14.36
C ILE A 42 -0.70 9.97 -15.11
N ALA A 43 0.08 10.82 -14.43
CA ALA A 43 0.67 12.02 -15.04
C ALA A 43 1.68 11.70 -16.15
N ASP A 44 2.57 10.73 -15.93
CA ASP A 44 3.75 10.48 -16.78
C ASP A 44 3.83 9.02 -17.29
N LYS A 45 2.66 8.39 -17.53
CA LYS A 45 2.55 6.97 -17.91
C LYS A 45 3.53 6.55 -19.02
N ASP A 46 3.56 7.27 -20.13
CA ASP A 46 4.37 6.90 -21.30
C ASP A 46 5.87 6.90 -20.96
N LYS A 47 6.32 7.92 -20.21
CA LYS A 47 7.70 8.04 -19.76
C LYS A 47 8.08 6.94 -18.77
N ILE A 48 7.16 6.56 -17.88
CA ILE A 48 7.38 5.46 -16.91
C ILE A 48 7.50 4.13 -17.65
N LEU A 49 6.65 3.88 -18.65
CA LEU A 49 6.73 2.68 -19.48
C LEU A 49 8.07 2.60 -20.24
N GLU A 50 8.56 3.73 -20.76
CA GLU A 50 9.90 3.84 -21.38
C GLU A 50 11.07 3.65 -20.38
N GLN A 51 10.88 3.99 -19.11
CA GLN A 51 11.90 3.75 -18.07
C GLN A 51 11.94 2.30 -17.59
N ALA A 52 10.78 1.66 -17.43
CA ALA A 52 10.65 0.25 -17.05
C ALA A 52 11.36 -0.69 -18.06
N GLU A 53 11.34 -0.24 -19.31
CA GLU A 53 12.08 -0.77 -20.44
C GLU A 53 13.62 -0.83 -20.23
N GLY A 54 14.23 -0.13 -19.29
CA GLY A 54 15.70 -0.13 -19.11
C GLY A 54 16.31 -1.43 -18.57
N LYS A 55 15.51 -2.41 -18.13
CA LYS A 55 15.98 -3.59 -17.34
C LYS A 55 15.63 -4.98 -17.93
N THR A 56 15.22 -5.04 -19.20
CA THR A 56 14.46 -6.16 -19.76
C THR A 56 15.26 -7.39 -20.21
N GLN A 57 14.67 -8.59 -20.09
CA GLN A 57 15.13 -9.84 -20.72
C GLN A 57 14.57 -9.99 -22.16
N TYR A 58 15.37 -10.58 -23.05
CA TYR A 58 14.99 -10.84 -24.45
C TYR A 58 14.33 -12.23 -24.57
N THR A 59 13.21 -12.33 -25.29
CA THR A 59 12.64 -13.62 -25.68
C THR A 59 12.30 -13.67 -27.18
N THR A 60 12.29 -14.87 -27.75
CA THR A 60 11.92 -15.13 -29.15
C THR A 60 10.45 -15.50 -29.21
N VAL A 61 9.60 -14.57 -29.65
CA VAL A 61 8.16 -14.83 -29.80
C VAL A 61 7.70 -14.31 -31.16
N SER A 62 7.04 -15.13 -31.98
CA SER A 62 6.58 -14.70 -33.30
C SER A 62 5.27 -13.90 -33.21
N LEU A 63 5.32 -12.60 -32.89
CA LEU A 63 4.14 -11.71 -32.93
C LEU A 63 4.46 -10.29 -33.41
N THR A 64 3.46 -9.63 -34.00
CA THR A 64 3.59 -8.49 -34.93
C THR A 64 3.63 -7.06 -34.34
N PRO A 65 4.08 -6.81 -33.09
CA PRO A 65 4.60 -5.49 -32.71
C PRO A 65 5.98 -5.56 -32.04
N ASP A 66 6.90 -4.63 -32.35
CA ASP A 66 8.30 -4.63 -31.88
C ASP A 66 8.46 -4.46 -30.34
N ARG A 67 7.35 -4.32 -29.60
CA ARG A 67 7.25 -4.28 -28.13
C ARG A 67 6.08 -5.15 -27.68
N VAL A 68 6.23 -5.86 -26.56
CA VAL A 68 5.13 -6.58 -25.92
C VAL A 68 5.03 -6.11 -24.47
N TYR A 69 4.11 -5.20 -24.20
CA TYR A 69 3.65 -4.94 -22.85
C TYR A 69 2.70 -6.08 -22.45
N PRO A 70 2.70 -6.53 -21.18
CA PRO A 70 1.62 -7.36 -20.69
C PRO A 70 0.32 -6.61 -20.94
N LYS A 71 -0.74 -7.35 -21.28
CA LYS A 71 -2.09 -6.80 -21.29
C LYS A 71 -2.45 -6.51 -19.83
N MET A 72 -2.03 -5.36 -19.35
CA MET A 72 -2.21 -4.92 -17.97
C MET A 72 -3.64 -4.42 -17.80
N ASP A 73 -4.34 -5.00 -16.83
CA ASP A 73 -5.56 -4.41 -16.30
C ASP A 73 -5.14 -3.19 -15.49
N ILE A 74 -5.48 -1.99 -15.99
CA ILE A 74 -5.05 -0.75 -15.37
C ILE A 74 -5.62 -0.66 -13.97
N ASP A 75 -6.88 -1.04 -13.74
CA ASP A 75 -7.51 -0.90 -12.44
C ASP A 75 -6.80 -1.79 -11.41
N SER A 76 -6.55 -3.06 -11.75
CA SER A 76 -5.76 -3.97 -10.90
C SER A 76 -4.37 -3.41 -10.60
N PHE A 77 -3.69 -2.84 -11.60
CA PHE A 77 -2.35 -2.28 -11.43
C PHE A 77 -2.33 -1.06 -10.49
N LEU A 78 -3.38 -0.24 -10.49
CA LEU A 78 -3.45 0.91 -9.59
C LEU A 78 -3.58 0.48 -8.12
N HIS A 79 -4.27 -0.63 -7.84
CA HIS A 79 -4.28 -1.23 -6.50
C HIS A 79 -2.89 -1.72 -6.10
N THR A 80 -2.14 -2.36 -7.01
CA THR A 80 -0.75 -2.76 -6.76
C THR A 80 0.13 -1.55 -6.41
N LEU A 81 -0.05 -0.41 -7.09
CA LEU A 81 0.66 0.83 -6.75
C LEU A 81 0.24 1.40 -5.39
N ALA A 82 -1.05 1.37 -5.05
CA ALA A 82 -1.55 1.81 -3.76
C ALA A 82 -1.02 0.92 -2.62
N MET A 83 -1.06 -0.40 -2.77
CA MET A 83 -0.47 -1.36 -1.84
C MET A 83 1.01 -1.05 -1.65
N LYS A 84 1.75 -0.81 -2.75
CA LYS A 84 3.17 -0.49 -2.66
C LYS A 84 3.44 0.83 -1.94
N GLN A 85 2.58 1.84 -2.14
CA GLN A 85 2.66 3.12 -1.44
C GLN A 85 2.47 2.93 0.08
N LEU A 86 1.49 2.13 0.49
CA LEU A 86 1.24 1.81 1.89
C LEU A 86 2.45 1.13 2.54
N GLU A 87 3.00 0.11 1.87
CA GLU A 87 4.22 -0.57 2.32
C GLU A 87 5.37 0.41 2.53
N ASP A 88 5.72 1.19 1.50
CA ASP A 88 6.86 2.11 1.56
C ASP A 88 6.65 3.20 2.63
N MET A 89 5.42 3.70 2.83
CA MET A 89 5.14 4.68 3.87
C MET A 89 5.27 4.07 5.28
N ILE A 90 4.68 2.91 5.53
CA ILE A 90 4.78 2.24 6.84
C ILE A 90 6.25 1.86 7.13
N ASP A 91 7.00 1.42 6.13
CA ASP A 91 8.38 0.99 6.33
C ASP A 91 9.35 2.16 6.55
N ASN A 92 9.08 3.35 5.99
CA ASN A 92 10.02 4.47 6.00
C ASN A 92 9.60 5.65 6.89
N ASP A 93 8.32 5.81 7.21
CA ASP A 93 7.85 6.87 8.10
C ASP A 93 7.99 6.47 9.57
N LYS A 94 8.78 7.25 10.30
CA LYS A 94 9.04 7.09 11.74
C LYS A 94 7.80 7.32 12.60
N ASP A 95 6.85 8.12 12.13
CA ASP A 95 5.60 8.40 12.85
C ASP A 95 4.63 7.21 12.77
N LEU A 96 4.87 6.26 11.86
CA LEU A 96 4.10 5.01 11.67
C LEU A 96 4.75 3.78 12.32
N SER A 97 5.59 4.01 13.34
CA SER A 97 6.39 2.95 13.98
C SER A 97 5.58 1.80 14.58
N GLU A 98 4.34 2.01 15.00
CA GLU A 98 3.50 0.96 15.58
C GLU A 98 2.92 0.06 14.49
N LEU A 99 2.41 0.63 13.40
CA LEU A 99 2.00 -0.15 12.22
C LEU A 99 3.17 -0.97 11.67
N LYS A 100 4.37 -0.39 11.66
CA LYS A 100 5.59 -1.09 11.24
C LYS A 100 5.92 -2.28 12.14
N LYS A 101 5.74 -2.16 13.46
CA LYS A 101 5.94 -3.30 14.39
C LYS A 101 4.95 -4.42 14.11
N LEU A 102 3.66 -4.09 13.99
CA LEU A 102 2.58 -5.05 13.73
C LEU A 102 2.76 -5.75 12.37
N LYS A 103 3.20 -5.01 11.35
CA LYS A 103 3.57 -5.58 10.04
C LYS A 103 4.69 -6.62 10.18
N ASN A 104 5.70 -6.31 10.99
CA ASN A 104 6.84 -7.21 11.19
C ASN A 104 6.53 -8.43 12.07
N SER A 105 5.58 -8.33 13.00
CA SER A 105 5.10 -9.48 13.78
C SER A 105 4.12 -10.38 13.02
N GLY A 106 3.54 -9.86 11.94
CA GLY A 106 2.50 -10.55 11.16
C GLY A 106 1.08 -10.29 11.66
N ASP A 107 0.91 -9.42 12.66
CA ASP A 107 -0.40 -9.00 13.18
C ASP A 107 -1.07 -7.96 12.28
N LEU A 108 -0.34 -7.42 11.29
CA LEU A 108 -0.86 -6.55 10.26
C LEU A 108 -0.41 -7.04 8.88
N VAL A 109 -1.36 -7.17 7.95
CA VAL A 109 -1.10 -7.59 6.57
C VAL A 109 -1.51 -6.48 5.62
N ILE A 110 -0.65 -6.17 4.65
CA ILE A 110 -0.97 -5.27 3.53
C ILE A 110 -1.11 -6.13 2.29
N HIS A 111 -2.23 -6.00 1.58
CA HIS A 111 -2.51 -6.79 0.39
C HIS A 111 -3.36 -6.03 -0.61
N ASP A 112 -3.42 -6.52 -1.85
CA ASP A 112 -4.42 -6.11 -2.83
C ASP A 112 -5.26 -7.32 -3.26
N ASP A 113 -6.59 -7.15 -3.32
CA ASP A 113 -7.55 -8.18 -3.73
C ASP A 113 -8.22 -7.87 -5.08
N ARG A 114 -7.63 -6.94 -5.84
CA ARG A 114 -8.09 -6.35 -7.11
C ARG A 114 -9.27 -5.39 -7.01
N GLU A 115 -9.95 -5.34 -5.88
CA GLU A 115 -11.01 -4.36 -5.59
C GLU A 115 -10.47 -3.23 -4.69
N TYR A 116 -9.54 -3.57 -3.80
CA TYR A 116 -8.91 -2.66 -2.87
C TYR A 116 -7.42 -2.94 -2.74
N ALA A 117 -6.66 -1.91 -2.38
CA ALA A 117 -5.45 -2.08 -1.60
C ALA A 117 -5.79 -1.87 -0.12
N SER A 118 -5.48 -2.84 0.71
CA SER A 118 -6.03 -2.94 2.06
C SER A 118 -4.94 -3.17 3.11
N ILE A 119 -5.24 -2.71 4.32
CA ILE A 119 -4.54 -3.10 5.54
C ILE A 119 -5.52 -3.86 6.42
N ASP A 120 -5.11 -5.06 6.79
CA ASP A 120 -5.84 -5.94 7.69
C ASP A 120 -5.11 -6.01 9.03
N PHE A 121 -5.86 -5.92 10.12
CA PHE A 121 -5.36 -6.21 11.46
C PHE A 121 -5.82 -7.60 11.90
N ILE A 122 -4.86 -8.49 12.12
CA ILE A 122 -5.08 -9.91 12.39
C ILE A 122 -5.22 -10.12 13.89
N SER A 123 -6.46 -10.03 14.39
CA SER A 123 -6.82 -10.36 15.76
C SER A 123 -8.22 -10.95 15.80
N ASP A 124 -8.40 -12.05 16.52
CA ASP A 124 -9.71 -12.66 16.73
C ASP A 124 -10.65 -11.72 17.49
N GLU A 125 -10.12 -10.96 18.46
CA GLU A 125 -10.86 -9.95 19.21
C GLU A 125 -11.29 -8.81 18.30
N TYR A 126 -10.38 -8.31 17.44
CA TYR A 126 -10.71 -7.26 16.48
C TYR A 126 -11.80 -7.72 15.52
N THR A 127 -11.61 -8.90 14.93
CA THR A 127 -12.56 -9.52 13.99
C THR A 127 -13.94 -9.68 14.62
N LYS A 128 -14.03 -10.03 15.91
CA LYS A 128 -15.30 -10.11 16.63
C LYS A 128 -15.93 -8.73 16.84
N ALA A 129 -15.12 -7.73 17.23
CA ALA A 129 -15.59 -6.37 17.45
C ALA A 129 -16.08 -5.71 16.15
N SER A 130 -15.50 -6.10 15.01
CA SER A 130 -15.77 -5.52 13.69
C SER A 130 -16.80 -6.28 12.85
N ASN A 131 -17.66 -7.08 13.49
CA ASN A 131 -18.67 -7.91 12.83
C ASN A 131 -18.10 -8.86 11.75
N GLY A 132 -16.87 -9.34 11.94
CA GLY A 132 -16.20 -10.29 11.05
C GLY A 132 -15.20 -9.68 10.08
N ASN A 133 -14.98 -8.36 10.09
CA ASN A 133 -14.05 -7.70 9.18
C ASN A 133 -12.63 -7.58 9.76
N THR A 134 -11.61 -7.74 8.93
CA THR A 134 -10.22 -7.52 9.34
C THR A 134 -9.67 -6.16 8.91
N PHE A 135 -10.38 -5.47 8.02
CA PHE A 135 -9.93 -4.20 7.43
C PHE A 135 -9.82 -3.09 8.47
N VAL A 136 -8.68 -2.42 8.48
CA VAL A 136 -8.45 -1.16 9.21
C VAL A 136 -8.20 0.01 8.25
N LEU A 137 -7.83 -0.27 6.99
CA LEU A 137 -7.69 0.72 5.92
C LEU A 137 -8.00 0.08 4.57
N THR A 138 -8.72 0.78 3.70
CA THR A 138 -8.95 0.38 2.30
C THR A 138 -8.72 1.57 1.36
N ILE A 139 -8.10 1.31 0.22
CA ILE A 139 -7.84 2.28 -0.85
C ILE A 139 -8.37 1.72 -2.17
N GLU A 140 -9.30 2.43 -2.82
CA GLU A 140 -9.83 2.10 -4.16
C GLU A 140 -9.68 3.31 -5.11
N PRO A 141 -9.38 3.11 -6.40
CA PRO A 141 -9.35 4.19 -7.37
C PRO A 141 -10.73 4.85 -7.43
N SER A 142 -10.77 6.18 -7.36
CA SER A 142 -12.03 6.89 -7.56
C SER A 142 -12.46 6.69 -9.01
N THR A 143 -13.55 5.96 -9.24
CA THR A 143 -14.12 5.84 -10.58
C THR A 143 -15.51 6.48 -10.64
N SER A 144 -15.77 7.25 -11.69
CA SER A 144 -17.09 7.84 -11.94
C SER A 144 -17.53 7.46 -13.35
N GLY A 145 -18.60 6.67 -13.44
CA GLY A 145 -19.09 6.16 -14.72
C GLY A 145 -18.08 5.26 -15.45
N GLY A 146 -17.26 4.51 -14.71
CA GLY A 146 -16.22 3.63 -15.27
C GLY A 146 -14.98 4.35 -15.80
N ARG A 147 -14.76 5.61 -15.39
CA ARG A 147 -13.52 6.36 -15.66
C ARG A 147 -12.84 6.72 -14.35
N LEU A 148 -11.53 6.50 -14.27
CA LEU A 148 -10.67 6.98 -13.20
C LEU A 148 -10.80 8.51 -13.08
N LYS A 149 -11.14 8.98 -11.88
CA LYS A 149 -11.04 10.36 -11.44
C LYS A 149 -9.71 10.55 -10.71
N ASP A 150 -9.31 11.80 -10.53
CA ASP A 150 -7.97 12.28 -10.18
C ASP A 150 -7.38 11.81 -8.82
N GLY A 151 -7.83 10.69 -8.23
CA GLY A 151 -7.35 10.20 -6.95
C GLY A 151 -7.91 8.84 -6.53
N PHE A 152 -7.68 8.49 -5.27
CA PHE A 152 -8.26 7.32 -4.61
C PHE A 152 -9.35 7.73 -3.60
N HIS A 153 -10.32 6.85 -3.37
CA HIS A 153 -11.07 6.87 -2.13
C HIS A 153 -10.28 6.11 -1.07
N ILE A 154 -10.00 6.80 0.03
CA ILE A 154 -9.26 6.24 1.16
C ILE A 154 -10.22 6.18 2.34
N MET A 155 -10.41 4.99 2.90
CA MET A 155 -11.31 4.78 4.02
C MET A 155 -10.55 4.09 5.15
N ALA A 156 -10.50 4.74 6.32
CA ALA A 156 -9.96 4.15 7.54
C ALA A 156 -11.10 3.64 8.42
N TRP A 157 -10.96 2.41 8.92
CA TRP A 157 -11.97 1.69 9.68
C TRP A 157 -11.59 1.61 11.15
N ASP A 158 -12.55 1.91 12.03
CA ASP A 158 -12.39 1.79 13.48
C ASP A 158 -12.99 0.48 14.06
N GLY A 159 -13.24 -0.49 13.18
CA GLY A 159 -13.95 -1.73 13.50
C GLY A 159 -15.47 -1.60 13.40
N GLU A 160 -16.08 -0.45 13.72
CA GLU A 160 -17.54 -0.27 13.63
C GLU A 160 -17.95 0.51 12.38
N SER A 161 -17.17 1.52 12.01
CA SER A 161 -17.47 2.48 10.95
C SER A 161 -16.24 2.87 10.15
N GLY A 162 -16.47 3.22 8.89
CA GLY A 162 -15.44 3.74 7.98
C GLY A 162 -15.53 5.26 7.88
N SER A 163 -14.37 5.94 7.91
CA SER A 163 -14.27 7.38 7.68
C SER A 163 -13.40 7.68 6.47
N TYR A 164 -13.92 8.50 5.55
CA TYR A 164 -13.17 8.92 4.36
C TYR A 164 -12.04 9.89 4.73
N LYS A 165 -10.89 9.70 4.10
CA LYS A 165 -9.67 10.50 4.30
C LYS A 165 -9.25 11.15 2.99
N SER A 166 -8.66 12.34 3.10
CA SER A 166 -8.22 13.14 1.95
C SER A 166 -6.84 12.74 1.43
N ASN A 167 -6.00 12.10 2.25
CA ASN A 167 -4.68 11.61 1.86
C ASN A 167 -4.29 10.34 2.65
N ILE A 168 -3.28 9.62 2.14
CA ILE A 168 -2.84 8.33 2.68
C ILE A 168 -2.16 8.48 4.04
N LYS A 169 -1.42 9.56 4.27
CA LYS A 169 -0.65 9.77 5.51
C LYS A 169 -1.59 9.93 6.71
N ASP A 170 -2.57 10.80 6.60
CA ASP A 170 -3.57 11.02 7.65
C ASP A 170 -4.37 9.74 7.92
N ALA A 171 -4.71 8.99 6.86
CA ALA A 171 -5.39 7.71 6.99
C ALA A 171 -4.56 6.67 7.76
N LEU A 172 -3.25 6.60 7.51
CA LEU A 172 -2.33 5.72 8.22
C LEU A 172 -2.14 6.15 9.68
N ILE A 173 -2.06 7.44 9.96
CA ILE A 173 -1.96 7.98 11.33
C ILE A 173 -3.22 7.60 12.14
N ASP A 174 -4.41 7.81 11.55
CA ASP A 174 -5.67 7.45 12.20
C ASP A 174 -5.80 5.94 12.40
N THR A 175 -5.44 5.15 11.38
CA THR A 175 -5.39 3.68 11.45
C THR A 175 -4.50 3.24 12.62
N GLN A 176 -3.30 3.83 12.73
CA GLN A 176 -2.37 3.52 13.82
C GLN A 176 -2.96 3.87 15.19
N ALA A 177 -3.54 5.06 15.34
CA ALA A 177 -4.13 5.50 16.59
C ALA A 177 -5.28 4.57 17.01
N HIS A 178 -6.10 4.16 16.04
CA HIS A 178 -7.20 3.24 16.27
C HIS A 178 -6.71 1.86 16.71
N VAL A 179 -5.82 1.23 15.94
CA VAL A 179 -5.29 -0.11 16.25
C VAL A 179 -4.60 -0.10 17.62
N LYS A 180 -3.81 0.93 17.92
CA LYS A 180 -3.19 1.09 19.24
C LYS A 180 -4.24 1.15 20.36
N SER A 181 -5.27 1.98 20.21
CA SER A 181 -6.33 2.09 21.20
C SER A 181 -7.09 0.78 21.36
N PHE A 182 -7.32 0.04 20.27
CA PHE A 182 -7.95 -1.27 20.32
C PHE A 182 -7.11 -2.25 21.14
N ILE A 183 -5.81 -2.35 20.86
CA ILE A 183 -4.87 -3.22 21.58
C ILE A 183 -4.88 -2.86 23.08
N GLU A 184 -4.69 -1.59 23.43
CA GLU A 184 -4.63 -1.12 24.83
C GLU A 184 -5.91 -1.41 25.63
N ASN A 185 -7.08 -1.37 24.97
CA ASN A 185 -8.37 -1.57 25.64
C ASN A 185 -8.85 -3.02 25.67
N ASN A 186 -8.44 -3.86 24.71
CA ASN A 186 -9.05 -5.18 24.49
C ASN A 186 -8.05 -6.33 24.58
N LEU A 187 -6.77 -6.10 24.26
CA LEU A 187 -5.73 -7.13 24.33
C LEU A 187 -4.94 -6.87 25.60
N GLN A 188 -5.28 -7.62 26.67
CA GLN A 188 -4.58 -7.54 27.94
C GLN A 188 -3.07 -7.63 27.73
N VAL A 189 -2.35 -6.55 28.01
CA VAL A 189 -0.91 -6.60 28.24
C VAL A 189 -0.76 -7.22 29.62
N ASP A 190 -0.49 -8.53 29.70
CA ASP A 190 -0.16 -9.16 30.98
C ASP A 190 0.98 -8.37 31.64
N GLU A 191 0.67 -7.61 32.71
CA GLU A 191 1.70 -6.99 33.53
C GLU A 191 2.63 -8.11 34.04
N PRO A 192 3.97 -7.95 33.98
CA PRO A 192 4.86 -8.95 34.51
C PRO A 192 4.58 -9.12 36.00
N ALA A 193 4.25 -10.36 36.39
CA ALA A 193 3.88 -10.70 37.76
C ALA A 193 4.89 -10.10 38.76
N PRO A 194 4.41 -9.42 39.83
CA PRO A 194 5.31 -8.83 40.81
C PRO A 194 6.21 -9.91 41.39
N VAL A 195 7.52 -9.70 41.30
CA VAL A 195 8.54 -10.58 41.87
C VAL A 195 8.28 -10.66 43.37
N LYS A 196 7.67 -11.76 43.82
CA LYS A 196 7.60 -12.10 45.24
C LYS A 196 9.03 -12.31 45.73
N ASN A 197 9.63 -11.25 46.27
CA ASN A 197 10.81 -11.36 47.10
C ASN A 197 10.48 -12.33 48.23
N ARG A 198 11.01 -13.56 48.11
CA ARG A 198 10.98 -14.55 49.18
C ARG A 198 11.72 -13.93 50.36
N MET A 199 10.98 -13.42 51.34
CA MET A 199 11.50 -13.35 52.71
C MET A 199 11.88 -14.77 53.10
N LYS A 200 13.20 -15.00 53.22
CA LYS A 200 13.72 -16.20 53.88
C LYS A 200 13.65 -16.00 55.40
N PRO A 201 13.44 -17.10 56.15
CA PRO A 201 13.17 -17.09 57.59
C PRO A 201 14.33 -16.57 58.43
#